data_AF-A0A2G2LXF3-F1
#
_entry.id   AF-A0A2G2LXF3-F1
#
_cell.length_a   1.000
_cell.length_b   1.000
_cell.length_c   1.000
_cell.angle_alpha   90.00
_cell.angle_beta   90.00
_cell.angle_gamma   90.00
#
_symmetry.space_group_name_H-M   'P 1'
#
loop_
_entity.id
_entity.type
_entity.pdbx_description
1 polymer ?
#
loop_
_entity_poly.entity_id
_entity_poly.type
_entity_poly.pdbx_seq_one_letter_code
_entity_poly.pdbx_strand_id
1 'polypeptide(L)'
;MKYIVAILFLSLIQIASADTIDQQSLQLCEKIKSCALAELEGQDMSADMKSMVLSSMDGMCQAMATEFSNDSIKEYDDLRQQATACMASLSSLTCPQLMDGATDTSECVALEKSAAKYE
;
A
#
# COMPACT_ATOMS: atom_id res chain seq x y z
N MET A 1 -44.94 16.43 -19.60
CA MET A 1 -43.50 16.42 -19.96
C MET A 1 -42.65 17.04 -18.84
N LYS A 2 -42.62 16.44 -17.64
CA LYS A 2 -41.90 17.08 -16.51
C LYS A 2 -41.28 16.13 -15.47
N TYR A 3 -41.32 14.81 -15.73
CA TYR A 3 -40.80 13.81 -14.79
C TYR A 3 -39.91 12.73 -15.42
N ILE A 4 -39.60 12.81 -16.73
CA ILE A 4 -38.80 11.77 -17.41
C ILE A 4 -37.28 12.04 -17.32
N VAL A 5 -36.86 13.25 -16.92
CA VAL A 5 -35.44 13.66 -16.93
C VAL A 5 -34.72 13.40 -15.58
N ALA A 6 -35.42 12.99 -14.53
CA ALA A 6 -34.86 12.95 -13.17
C ALA A 6 -34.24 11.60 -12.73
N ILE A 7 -34.25 10.56 -13.56
CA ILE A 7 -33.88 9.18 -13.12
C ILE A 7 -32.55 8.69 -13.74
N LEU A 8 -31.84 9.51 -14.51
CA LEU A 8 -30.67 9.04 -15.30
C LEU A 8 -29.29 9.40 -14.71
N PHE A 9 -29.19 9.68 -13.40
CA PHE A 9 -27.97 10.20 -12.77
C PHE A 9 -27.50 9.43 -11.52
N LEU A 10 -27.83 8.14 -11.39
CA LEU A 10 -27.50 7.36 -10.18
C LEU A 10 -26.73 6.06 -10.40
N SER A 11 -26.08 5.91 -11.55
CA SER A 11 -25.21 4.78 -11.84
C SER A 11 -23.79 5.25 -12.13
N LEU A 12 -23.21 6.03 -11.22
CA LEU A 12 -21.76 5.99 -11.00
C LEU A 12 -21.51 4.71 -10.21
N ILE A 13 -21.48 3.59 -10.92
CA ILE A 13 -20.80 2.39 -10.42
C ILE A 13 -19.35 2.84 -10.26
N GLN A 14 -18.98 3.21 -9.04
CA GLN A 14 -17.58 3.30 -8.67
C GLN A 14 -17.06 1.88 -8.83
N ILE A 15 -16.44 1.62 -9.98
CA ILE A 15 -15.57 0.47 -10.17
C ILE A 15 -14.44 0.74 -9.18
N ALA A 16 -14.61 0.32 -7.93
CA ALA A 16 -13.52 0.15 -7.01
C ALA A 16 -12.70 -0.97 -7.64
N SER A 17 -11.75 -0.59 -8.49
CA SER A 17 -10.66 -1.46 -8.89
C SER A 17 -10.08 -1.98 -7.59
N ALA A 18 -10.29 -3.26 -7.29
CA ALA A 18 -9.56 -3.92 -6.24
C ALA A 18 -8.11 -3.91 -6.73
N ASP A 19 -7.36 -2.88 -6.34
CA ASP A 19 -5.93 -2.79 -6.63
C ASP A 19 -5.30 -4.12 -6.22
N THR A 20 -4.50 -4.69 -7.10
CA THR A 20 -3.88 -5.98 -6.81
C THR A 20 -2.94 -5.84 -5.62
N ILE A 21 -2.63 -6.97 -4.97
CA ILE A 21 -1.64 -7.00 -3.90
C ILE A 21 -0.30 -6.39 -4.36
N ASP A 22 0.08 -6.63 -5.63
CA ASP A 22 1.28 -6.04 -6.24
C ASP A 22 1.18 -4.50 -6.28
N GLN A 23 0.04 -3.96 -6.73
CA GLN A 23 -0.17 -2.51 -6.79
C GLN A 23 -0.17 -1.88 -5.39
N GLN A 24 -0.81 -2.52 -4.41
CA GLN A 24 -0.82 -2.04 -3.03
C GLN A 24 0.56 -2.11 -2.37
N SER A 25 1.35 -3.13 -2.68
CA SER A 25 2.74 -3.22 -2.22
C SER A 25 3.60 -2.08 -2.78
N LEU A 26 3.47 -1.77 -4.07
CA LEU A 26 4.17 -0.65 -4.69
C LEU A 26 3.73 0.68 -4.09
N GLN A 27 2.43 0.89 -3.87
CA GLN A 27 1.90 2.10 -3.24
C GLN A 27 2.47 2.30 -1.82
N LEU A 28 2.49 1.24 -1.00
CA LEU A 28 3.07 1.30 0.34
C LEU A 28 4.57 1.60 0.27
N CYS A 29 5.30 0.99 -0.65
CA CYS A 29 6.73 1.25 -0.75
C CYS A 29 7.05 2.68 -1.21
N GLU A 30 6.33 3.21 -2.19
CA GLU A 30 6.47 4.62 -2.62
C GLU A 30 6.11 5.59 -1.49
N LYS A 31 5.14 5.23 -0.64
CA LYS A 31 4.82 5.99 0.58
C LYS A 31 6.00 5.99 1.56
N ILE A 32 6.60 4.83 1.84
CA ILE A 32 7.78 4.72 2.72
C ILE A 32 8.96 5.54 2.15
N LYS A 33 9.18 5.44 0.84
CA LYS A 33 10.19 6.23 0.11
C LYS A 33 9.97 7.72 0.24
N SER A 34 8.74 8.18 0.00
CA SER A 34 8.38 9.59 0.21
C SER A 34 8.61 10.04 1.65
N CYS A 35 8.31 9.20 2.64
CA CYS A 35 8.50 9.54 4.05
C CYS A 35 9.97 9.62 4.43
N ALA A 36 10.79 8.66 4.00
CA ALA A 36 12.23 8.69 4.22
C ALA A 36 12.87 9.92 3.57
N LEU A 37 12.47 10.28 2.34
CA LEU A 37 12.98 11.48 1.69
C LEU A 37 12.60 12.75 2.44
N ALA A 38 11.37 12.83 2.97
CA ALA A 38 10.94 13.98 3.77
C ALA A 38 11.75 14.12 5.08
N GLU A 39 12.20 13.02 5.69
CA GLU A 39 13.13 13.09 6.84
C GLU A 39 14.54 13.57 6.46
N LEU A 40 14.93 13.34 5.21
CA LEU A 40 16.20 13.81 4.65
C LEU A 40 16.09 15.25 4.12
N GLU A 41 14.89 15.79 3.92
CA GLU A 41 14.67 17.19 3.57
C GLU A 41 15.11 18.09 4.73
N GLY A 42 16.23 18.79 4.55
CA GLY A 42 16.89 19.60 5.58
C GLY A 42 18.29 19.11 5.94
N GLN A 43 18.66 17.90 5.50
CA GLN A 43 20.05 17.45 5.52
C GLN A 43 20.76 17.94 4.26
N ASP A 44 22.01 18.38 4.41
CA ASP A 44 22.85 18.83 3.30
C ASP A 44 23.36 17.62 2.50
N MET A 45 22.46 17.03 1.72
CA MET A 45 22.76 15.91 0.83
C MET A 45 22.95 16.41 -0.60
N SER A 46 24.06 16.00 -1.22
CA SER A 46 24.26 16.20 -2.65
C SER A 46 23.21 15.44 -3.47
N ALA A 47 22.96 15.91 -4.69
CA ALA A 47 22.03 15.26 -5.62
C ALA A 47 22.43 13.79 -5.89
N ASP A 48 23.74 13.51 -5.97
CA ASP A 48 24.26 12.15 -6.16
C ASP A 48 23.92 11.23 -4.98
N MET A 49 24.02 11.75 -3.74
CA MET A 49 23.70 10.96 -2.55
C MET A 49 22.20 10.67 -2.46
N LYS A 50 21.34 11.65 -2.80
CA LYS A 50 19.88 11.44 -2.90
C LYS A 50 19.55 10.38 -3.95
N SER A 51 20.20 10.43 -5.11
CA SER A 51 20.02 9.44 -6.19
C SER A 51 20.40 8.02 -5.75
N MET A 52 21.51 7.87 -5.02
CA MET A 52 21.92 6.57 -4.46
C MET A 52 20.90 6.01 -3.46
N VAL A 53 20.37 6.85 -2.56
CA VAL A 53 19.33 6.45 -1.60
C VAL A 53 18.07 6.02 -2.33
N LEU A 54 17.58 6.84 -3.26
CA LEU A 54 16.39 6.53 -4.08
C LEU A 54 16.53 5.18 -4.80
N SER A 55 17.66 4.94 -5.46
CA SER A 55 17.94 3.69 -6.17
C SER A 55 17.96 2.47 -5.23
N SER A 56 18.50 2.63 -4.02
CA SER A 56 18.48 1.57 -3.01
C SER A 56 17.05 1.25 -2.55
N MET A 57 16.22 2.29 -2.37
CA MET A 57 14.81 2.11 -2.00
C MET A 57 14.00 1.47 -3.13
N ASP A 58 14.27 1.81 -4.40
CA ASP A 58 13.62 1.17 -5.55
C ASP A 58 13.89 -0.33 -5.59
N GLY A 59 15.13 -0.74 -5.30
CA GLY A 59 15.48 -2.16 -5.16
C GLY A 59 14.70 -2.87 -4.05
N MET A 60 14.52 -2.21 -2.90
CA MET A 60 13.72 -2.73 -1.79
C MET A 60 12.24 -2.84 -2.15
N CYS A 61 11.68 -1.84 -2.83
CA CYS A 61 10.29 -1.87 -3.31
C CYS A 61 10.05 -3.02 -4.27
N GLN A 62 11.00 -3.27 -5.17
CA GLN A 62 10.90 -4.34 -6.15
C GLN A 62 11.01 -5.72 -5.50
N ALA A 63 11.86 -5.87 -4.48
CA ALA A 63 11.91 -7.09 -3.67
C ALA A 63 10.59 -7.32 -2.91
N MET A 64 10.03 -6.28 -2.28
CA MET A 64 8.75 -6.38 -1.57
C MET A 64 7.61 -6.80 -2.51
N ALA A 65 7.51 -6.17 -3.69
CA ALA A 65 6.50 -6.55 -4.69
C ALA A 65 6.68 -8.01 -5.15
N THR A 66 7.92 -8.45 -5.34
CA THR A 66 8.22 -9.84 -5.75
C THR A 66 7.77 -10.87 -4.72
N GLU A 67 7.92 -10.58 -3.42
CA GLU A 67 7.45 -11.48 -2.35
C GLU A 67 5.92 -11.63 -2.37
N PHE A 68 5.19 -10.55 -2.61
CA PHE A 68 3.72 -10.60 -2.71
C PHE A 68 3.21 -11.17 -4.05
N SER A 69 4.03 -11.13 -5.10
CA SER A 69 3.77 -11.80 -6.37
C SER A 69 4.05 -13.31 -6.34
N ASN A 70 4.69 -13.83 -5.28
CA ASN A 70 5.00 -15.24 -5.11
C ASN A 70 3.72 -16.08 -4.94
N ASP A 71 3.72 -17.30 -5.49
CA ASP A 71 2.54 -18.16 -5.58
C ASP A 71 2.02 -18.63 -4.21
N SER A 72 2.83 -18.56 -3.16
CA SER A 72 2.48 -18.95 -1.78
C SER A 72 1.35 -18.11 -1.17
N ILE A 73 1.24 -16.82 -1.51
CA ILE A 73 0.10 -15.96 -1.08
C ILE A 73 -1.10 -16.13 -2.02
N LYS A 74 -0.89 -16.66 -3.23
CA LYS A 74 -1.98 -16.89 -4.20
C LYS A 74 -2.86 -18.08 -3.82
N GLU A 75 -2.36 -19.03 -3.03
CA GLU A 75 -3.13 -20.19 -2.57
C GLU A 75 -4.27 -19.81 -1.61
N TYR A 76 -4.17 -18.65 -0.95
CA TYR A 76 -5.13 -18.19 0.05
C TYR A 76 -5.70 -16.81 -0.31
N ASP A 77 -6.76 -16.83 -1.13
CA ASP A 77 -7.47 -15.64 -1.61
C ASP A 77 -7.87 -14.67 -0.49
N ASP A 78 -8.25 -15.20 0.67
CA ASP A 78 -8.67 -14.44 1.84
C ASP A 78 -7.50 -13.73 2.53
N LEU A 79 -6.34 -14.40 2.67
CA LEU A 79 -5.12 -13.78 3.15
C LEU A 79 -4.62 -12.71 2.18
N ARG A 80 -4.70 -12.96 0.87
CA ARG A 80 -4.30 -11.98 -0.15
C ARG A 80 -5.15 -10.70 -0.06
N GLN A 81 -6.46 -10.83 0.11
CA GLN A 81 -7.35 -9.68 0.29
C GLN A 81 -7.06 -8.91 1.59
N GLN A 82 -6.81 -9.62 2.69
CA GLN A 82 -6.49 -9.00 3.97
C GLN A 82 -5.11 -8.30 3.94
N ALA A 83 -4.13 -8.89 3.26
CA ALA A 83 -2.82 -8.26 3.03
C ALA A 83 -2.94 -6.99 2.19
N THR A 84 -3.76 -7.03 1.14
CA THR A 84 -4.09 -5.87 0.31
C THR A 84 -4.71 -4.74 1.15
N ALA A 85 -5.66 -5.07 2.03
CA ALA A 85 -6.28 -4.11 2.94
C ALA A 85 -5.30 -3.55 3.98
N CYS A 86 -4.44 -4.41 4.55
CA CYS A 86 -3.39 -3.99 5.48
C CYS A 86 -2.44 -2.98 4.82
N MET A 87 -1.92 -3.27 3.63
CA MET A 87 -1.02 -2.34 2.92
C MET A 87 -1.69 -1.01 2.56
N ALA A 88 -2.96 -1.04 2.15
CA ALA A 88 -3.74 0.18 1.91
C ALA A 88 -3.88 1.03 3.20
N SER A 89 -4.17 0.39 4.33
CA SER A 89 -4.30 1.07 5.63
C SER A 89 -2.97 1.70 6.07
N LEU A 90 -1.85 1.00 5.90
CA LEU A 90 -0.51 1.52 6.21
C LEU A 90 -0.14 2.70 5.31
N SER A 91 -0.48 2.62 4.01
CA SER A 91 -0.23 3.71 3.06
C SER A 91 -0.99 4.99 3.40
N SER A 92 -2.11 4.87 4.13
CA SER A 92 -2.92 6.00 4.61
C SER A 92 -2.33 6.71 5.84
N LEU A 93 -1.37 6.11 6.52
CA LEU A 93 -0.73 6.70 7.70
C LEU A 93 0.06 7.96 7.35
N THR A 94 0.22 8.83 8.35
CA THR A 94 1.18 9.94 8.25
C THR A 94 2.61 9.41 8.30
N CYS A 95 3.56 10.16 7.72
CA CYS A 95 4.96 9.74 7.74
C CYS A 95 5.52 9.50 9.14
N PRO A 96 5.26 10.35 10.16
CA PRO A 96 5.69 10.05 11.52
C PRO A 96 5.16 8.70 12.03
N GLN A 97 3.86 8.43 11.83
CA GLN A 97 3.28 7.15 12.25
C GLN A 97 3.93 5.95 11.53
N LEU A 98 4.13 6.05 10.22
CA LEU A 98 4.71 4.97 9.43
C LEU A 98 6.18 4.74 9.75
N MET A 99 6.96 5.80 9.96
CA MET A 99 8.39 5.75 10.27
C MET A 99 8.67 5.33 11.72
N ASP A 100 7.76 5.65 12.65
CA ASP A 100 7.78 5.16 14.03
C ASP A 100 7.39 3.67 14.14
N GLY A 101 7.06 3.02 13.02
CA GLY A 101 6.76 1.60 12.95
C GLY A 101 5.34 1.24 13.34
N ALA A 102 4.37 2.15 13.19
CA ALA A 102 2.97 1.83 13.44
C ALA A 102 2.46 0.82 12.40
N THR A 103 2.31 -0.43 12.84
CA THR A 103 1.77 -1.54 12.04
C THR A 103 0.36 -1.94 12.44
N ASP A 104 -0.11 -1.46 13.59
CA ASP A 104 -1.28 -1.99 14.29
C ASP A 104 -2.60 -1.39 13.79
N THR A 105 -2.75 -1.25 12.48
CA THR A 105 -4.04 -0.89 11.89
C THR A 105 -5.03 -2.04 12.08
N SER A 106 -6.32 -1.74 12.09
CA SER A 106 -7.37 -2.76 12.21
C SER A 106 -7.25 -3.86 11.15
N GLU A 107 -6.83 -3.50 9.94
CA GLU A 107 -6.67 -4.36 8.78
C GLU A 107 -5.46 -5.28 8.93
N CYS A 108 -4.32 -4.77 9.42
CA CYS A 108 -3.12 -5.56 9.66
C CYS A 108 -3.31 -6.53 10.84
N VAL A 109 -3.96 -6.10 11.92
CA VAL A 109 -4.31 -6.98 13.05
C VAL A 109 -5.27 -8.10 12.60
N ALA A 110 -6.22 -7.80 11.70
CA ALA A 110 -7.10 -8.81 11.14
C ALA A 110 -6.34 -9.85 10.28
N LEU A 111 -5.39 -9.38 9.46
CA LEU A 111 -4.51 -10.23 8.67
C LEU A 111 -3.69 -11.17 9.56
N GLU A 112 -2.99 -10.64 10.57
CA GLU A 112 -2.17 -11.44 11.49
C GLU A 112 -2.99 -12.55 12.15
N LYS A 113 -4.19 -12.21 12.63
CA LYS A 113 -5.11 -13.17 13.23
C LYS A 113 -5.56 -14.26 12.26
N SER A 114 -5.72 -13.94 10.98
CA SER A 114 -6.08 -14.93 9.96
C SER A 114 -4.88 -15.78 9.55
N ALA A 115 -3.71 -15.18 9.39
CA ALA A 115 -2.46 -15.86 9.01
C ALA A 115 -2.03 -16.89 10.06
N ALA A 116 -2.24 -16.60 11.36
CA ALA A 116 -1.97 -17.55 12.46
C ALA A 116 -2.76 -18.87 12.38
N LYS A 117 -3.74 -19.00 11.49
CA LYS A 117 -4.47 -20.25 11.24
C LYS A 117 -3.74 -21.21 10.29
N TYR A 118 -2.70 -20.73 9.63
CA TYR A 118 -1.92 -21.46 8.62
C TYR A 118 -0.52 -21.83 9.11
N GLU A 119 -0.18 -21.46 10.36
CA GLU A 119 0.97 -21.93 11.14
C GLU A 119 0.63 -23.22 11.91
#